data_AF-A0A3D2FTK5-F1
#
_entry.id   AF-A0A3D2FTK5-F1
#
_cell.length_a   1.000
_cell.length_b   1.000
_cell.length_c   1.000
_cell.angle_alpha   90.00
_cell.angle_beta   90.00
_cell.angle_gamma   90.00
#
_symmetry.space_group_name_H-M   'P 1'
#
loop_
_entity.id
_entity.type
_entity.pdbx_description
1 polymer ?
#
loop_
_entity_poly.entity_id
_entity_poly.type
_entity_poly.pdbx_seq_one_letter_code
_entity_poly.pdbx_strand_id
1 'polypeptide(L)'
;MPDSPYQPALIALASLLGDRLSTGASVLALHARDEAHTTPAMPDAVAFPQTTDEVADIVKICAAHGCPVIPFGIGTSLEGHVVPVHGGVSVDLSRMNAVLDINSRDMTATVEPGVTRT
;
A
#
# COMPACT_ATOMS: atom_id res chain seq x y z
N MET A 1 15.83 4.80 -9.34
CA MET A 1 15.97 3.62 -8.47
C MET A 1 17.42 3.10 -8.41
N PRO A 2 18.44 3.80 -7.87
CA PRO A 2 19.76 3.16 -7.76
C PRO A 2 20.17 2.73 -6.33
N ASP A 3 19.64 3.36 -5.27
CA ASP A 3 20.27 3.27 -3.94
C ASP A 3 19.37 2.66 -2.84
N SER A 4 18.21 2.09 -3.20
CA SER A 4 17.35 1.43 -2.22
C SER A 4 17.94 0.07 -1.81
N PRO A 5 18.03 -0.25 -0.51
CA PRO A 5 18.45 -1.57 -0.06
C PRO A 5 17.45 -2.67 -0.49
N TYR A 6 16.24 -2.30 -0.90
CA TYR A 6 15.19 -3.23 -1.30
C TYR A 6 15.05 -3.38 -2.82
N GLN A 7 16.05 -2.95 -3.60
CA GLN A 7 16.04 -3.01 -5.07
C GLN A 7 15.61 -4.38 -5.64
N PRO A 8 16.03 -5.54 -5.09
CA PRO A 8 15.55 -6.84 -5.58
C PRO A 8 14.03 -7.03 -5.45
N ALA A 9 13.44 -6.57 -4.34
CA ALA A 9 12.01 -6.62 -4.12
C ALA A 9 11.27 -5.72 -5.12
N LEU A 10 11.77 -4.50 -5.34
CA LEU A 10 11.15 -3.55 -6.26
C LEU A 10 11.13 -4.07 -7.71
N ILE A 11 12.18 -4.77 -8.14
CA ILE A 11 12.23 -5.40 -9.48
C ILE A 11 11.17 -6.51 -9.59
N ALA A 12 11.07 -7.38 -8.57
CA ALA A 12 10.07 -8.45 -8.56
C ALA A 12 8.64 -7.89 -8.54
N LEU A 13 8.39 -6.85 -7.74
CA LEU A 13 7.10 -6.16 -7.70
C LEU A 13 6.78 -5.44 -9.01
N ALA A 14 7.77 -4.84 -9.68
CA ALA A 14 7.58 -4.23 -10.99
C ALA A 14 7.19 -5.27 -12.05
N SER A 15 7.76 -6.48 -11.97
CA SER A 15 7.36 -7.59 -12.84
C SER A 15 5.93 -8.08 -12.55
N LEU A 16 5.47 -8.02 -11.30
CA LEU A 16 4.11 -8.43 -10.91
C LEU A 16 3.05 -7.39 -11.30
N LEU A 17 3.33 -6.12 -11.02
CA LEU A 17 2.34 -5.03 -11.06
C LEU A 17 2.46 -4.12 -12.29
N GLY A 18 3.60 -4.12 -12.98
CA GLY A 18 3.89 -3.19 -14.07
C GLY A 18 3.74 -1.73 -13.64
N ASP A 19 2.95 -0.97 -14.39
CA ASP A 19 2.66 0.45 -14.12
C ASP A 19 1.89 0.70 -12.80
N ARG A 20 1.40 -0.36 -12.15
CA ARG A 20 0.76 -0.28 -10.82
C ARG A 20 1.76 -0.30 -9.66
N LEU A 21 3.06 -0.32 -9.95
CA LEU A 21 4.11 0.02 -9.00
C LEU A 21 4.68 1.40 -9.34
N SER A 22 4.34 2.42 -8.55
CA SER A 22 4.77 3.79 -8.79
C SER A 22 6.03 4.14 -7.99
N THR A 23 6.98 4.80 -8.66
CA THR A 23 8.11 5.50 -8.03
C THR A 23 8.15 6.99 -8.35
N GLY A 24 7.01 7.55 -8.77
CA GLY A 24 6.89 8.97 -9.07
C GLY A 24 6.91 9.80 -7.79
N ALA A 25 7.73 10.86 -7.75
CA ALA A 25 7.94 11.67 -6.55
C ALA A 25 6.63 12.17 -5.90
N SER A 26 5.65 12.59 -6.72
CA SER A 26 4.35 13.04 -6.21
C SER A 26 3.57 11.94 -5.50
N VAL A 27 3.61 10.71 -6.02
CA VAL A 27 2.90 9.56 -5.43
C VAL A 27 3.61 9.15 -4.14
N LEU A 28 4.95 9.05 -4.16
CA LEU A 28 5.71 8.75 -2.95
C LEU A 28 5.44 9.77 -1.84
N ALA A 29 5.33 11.07 -2.18
CA ALA A 29 5.08 12.14 -1.21
C ALA A 29 3.69 12.07 -0.58
N LEU A 30 2.68 11.59 -1.30
CA LEU A 30 1.34 11.35 -0.77
C LEU A 30 1.33 10.21 0.28
N HIS A 31 2.26 9.27 0.18
CA HIS A 31 2.41 8.12 1.07
C HIS A 31 3.48 8.31 2.14
N ALA A 32 4.03 9.53 2.27
CA ALA A 32 5.17 9.80 3.16
C ALA A 32 4.77 10.24 4.57
N ARG A 33 3.47 10.53 4.78
CA ARG A 33 2.92 11.09 6.01
C ARG A 33 1.48 10.64 6.22
N ASP A 34 1.00 10.84 7.43
CA ASP A 34 -0.40 10.82 7.80
C ASP A 34 -0.82 12.14 8.45
N GLU A 35 -1.91 12.14 9.22
CA GLU A 35 -2.41 13.31 9.96
C GLU A 35 -1.68 13.53 11.30
N ALA A 36 -0.70 12.68 11.63
CA ALA A 36 0.15 12.89 12.78
C ALA A 36 1.17 14.02 12.54
N HIS A 37 1.62 14.66 13.62
CA HIS A 37 2.69 15.66 13.57
C HIS A 37 4.07 14.99 13.68
N THR A 38 4.30 13.95 12.88
CA THR A 38 5.57 13.20 12.83
C THR A 38 6.43 13.64 11.65
N THR A 39 7.74 13.39 11.72
CA THR A 39 8.64 13.62 10.60
C THR A 39 8.27 12.71 9.43
N PRO A 40 7.99 13.24 8.22
CA PRO A 40 7.70 12.42 7.04
C PRO A 40 8.90 11.57 6.63
N ALA A 41 8.62 10.40 6.05
CA ALA A 41 9.62 9.51 5.46
C ALA A 41 9.09 8.98 4.13
N MET A 42 9.94 8.83 3.12
CA MET A 42 9.49 8.41 1.79
C MET A 42 9.50 6.89 1.67
N PRO A 43 8.47 6.26 1.09
CA PRO A 43 8.59 4.89 0.62
C PRO A 43 9.50 4.84 -0.63
N ASP A 44 10.05 3.67 -0.92
CA ASP A 44 10.80 3.42 -2.15
C ASP A 44 9.88 3.23 -3.36
N ALA A 45 8.68 2.70 -3.13
CA ALA A 45 7.63 2.55 -4.13
C ALA A 45 6.23 2.51 -3.50
N VAL A 46 5.21 2.77 -4.30
CA VAL A 46 3.79 2.57 -3.95
C VAL A 46 3.18 1.53 -4.89
N ALA A 47 2.67 0.44 -4.32
CA ALA A 47 2.01 -0.64 -5.02
C ALA A 47 0.49 -0.47 -4.95
N PHE A 48 -0.19 -0.64 -6.09
CA PHE A 48 -1.65 -0.57 -6.21
C PHE A 48 -2.26 -1.92 -6.62
N PRO A 49 -2.38 -2.90 -5.70
CA PRO A 49 -3.04 -4.17 -5.96
C PRO A 49 -4.53 -4.00 -6.26
N GLN A 50 -5.11 -4.99 -6.91
CA GLN A 50 -6.52 -5.06 -7.27
C GLN A 50 -7.18 -6.36 -6.79
N THR A 51 -6.42 -7.31 -6.24
CA THR A 51 -6.93 -8.59 -5.75
C THR A 51 -6.23 -9.01 -4.47
N THR A 52 -6.88 -9.88 -3.69
CA THR A 52 -6.26 -10.51 -2.51
C THR A 52 -5.01 -11.31 -2.87
N ASP A 53 -5.00 -11.98 -4.02
CA ASP A 53 -3.84 -12.76 -4.47
C ASP A 53 -2.63 -11.86 -4.75
N GLU A 54 -2.86 -10.70 -5.38
CA GLU A 54 -1.79 -9.71 -5.59
C GLU A 54 -1.24 -9.18 -4.26
N VAL A 55 -2.10 -8.88 -3.28
CA VAL A 55 -1.66 -8.48 -1.94
C VAL A 55 -0.80 -9.58 -1.30
N ALA A 56 -1.25 -10.84 -1.39
CA ALA A 56 -0.50 -11.97 -0.85
C ALA A 56 0.87 -12.13 -1.51
N ASP A 57 0.96 -11.97 -2.83
CA ASP A 57 2.22 -12.07 -3.56
C ASP A 57 3.15 -10.89 -3.28
N ILE A 58 2.64 -9.67 -3.14
CA ILE A 58 3.41 -8.51 -2.68
C ILE A 58 4.04 -8.81 -1.32
N VAL A 59 3.25 -9.29 -0.35
CA VAL A 59 3.75 -9.60 1.00
C VAL A 59 4.81 -10.70 0.96
N LYS A 60 4.62 -11.76 0.17
CA LYS A 60 5.61 -12.84 0.01
C LYS A 60 6.92 -12.33 -0.59
N ILE A 61 6.86 -11.51 -1.64
CA ILE A 61 8.04 -10.91 -2.29
C ILE A 61 8.78 -10.03 -1.28
N CYS A 62 8.06 -9.13 -0.60
CA CYS A 62 8.67 -8.25 0.39
C CYS A 62 9.32 -9.03 1.54
N ALA A 63 8.64 -10.05 2.06
CA ALA A 63 9.17 -10.90 3.12
C ALA A 63 10.44 -11.64 2.70
N ALA A 64 10.51 -12.16 1.48
CA ALA A 64 11.69 -12.86 0.95
C ALA A 64 12.94 -11.96 0.85
N HIS A 65 12.74 -10.64 0.77
CA HIS A 65 13.81 -9.65 0.63
C HIS A 65 13.97 -8.73 1.84
N GLY A 66 13.24 -8.97 2.94
CA GLY A 66 13.24 -8.10 4.11
C GLY A 66 12.77 -6.67 3.83
N CYS A 67 11.96 -6.47 2.79
CA CYS A 67 11.41 -5.16 2.43
C CYS A 67 10.20 -4.83 3.33
N PRO A 68 10.19 -3.67 4.03
CA PRO A 68 9.04 -3.24 4.80
C PRO A 68 7.78 -3.07 3.94
N VAL A 69 6.64 -3.48 4.49
CA VAL A 69 5.32 -3.31 3.87
C VAL A 69 4.51 -2.34 4.72
N ILE A 70 4.06 -1.25 4.11
CA ILE A 70 3.28 -0.22 4.77
C ILE A 70 1.86 -0.25 4.21
N PRO A 71 0.87 -0.84 4.92
CA PRO A 71 -0.51 -0.84 4.44
C PRO A 71 -1.07 0.58 4.45
N PHE A 72 -1.67 1.00 3.33
CA PHE A 72 -2.17 2.36 3.16
C PHE A 72 -3.62 2.34 2.68
N GLY A 73 -4.50 2.98 3.45
CA GLY A 73 -5.88 3.28 3.06
C GLY A 73 -5.94 4.67 2.44
N ILE A 74 -6.24 5.68 3.26
CA ILE A 74 -6.34 7.09 2.83
C ILE A 74 -5.45 8.05 3.63
N GLY A 75 -4.51 7.52 4.43
CA GLY A 75 -3.54 8.35 5.16
C GLY A 75 -4.04 9.08 6.41
N THR A 76 -5.24 8.76 6.92
CA THR A 76 -5.85 9.50 8.05
C THR A 76 -5.42 9.02 9.45
N SER A 77 -4.31 8.30 9.56
CA SER A 77 -3.78 7.88 10.87
C SER A 77 -3.31 9.11 11.66
N LEU A 78 -3.46 9.09 12.99
CA LEU A 78 -3.04 10.17 13.90
C LEU A 78 -1.78 9.84 14.70
N GLU A 79 -1.20 8.65 14.48
CA GLU A 79 -0.10 8.13 15.30
C GLU A 79 1.11 7.65 14.47
N GLY A 80 1.19 8.00 13.18
CA GLY A 80 2.35 7.68 12.32
C GLY A 80 2.33 6.27 11.71
N HIS A 81 1.23 5.52 11.82
CA HIS A 81 1.16 4.10 11.42
C HIS A 81 1.50 3.82 9.96
N VAL A 82 1.26 4.78 9.08
CA VAL A 82 1.49 4.63 7.63
C VAL A 82 2.74 5.38 7.17
N VAL A 83 3.58 5.87 8.09
CA VAL A 83 4.83 6.55 7.77
C VAL A 83 5.93 5.51 7.48
N PRO A 84 6.54 5.48 6.28
CA PRO A 84 7.60 4.54 5.90
C PRO A 84 8.96 4.86 6.52
N VAL A 85 9.07 4.76 7.85
CA VAL A 85 10.28 5.15 8.62
C VAL A 85 11.57 4.43 8.18
N HIS A 86 11.45 3.27 7.53
CA HIS A 86 12.57 2.47 7.00
C HIS A 86 12.54 2.33 5.48
N GLY A 87 11.82 3.21 4.78
CA GLY A 87 11.50 3.04 3.36
C GLY A 87 10.58 1.85 3.16
N GLY A 88 10.80 1.10 2.09
CA GLY A 88 10.01 -0.06 1.71
C GLY A 88 8.86 0.29 0.76
N VAL A 89 7.83 -0.54 0.75
CA VAL A 89 6.72 -0.43 -0.19
C VAL A 89 5.45 -0.08 0.55
N SER A 90 4.86 1.05 0.18
CA SER A 90 3.49 1.35 0.59
C SER A 90 2.51 0.58 -0.31
N VAL A 91 1.57 -0.13 0.31
CA VAL A 91 0.54 -0.91 -0.39
C VAL A 91 -0.78 -0.17 -0.27
N ASP A 92 -1.15 0.51 -1.35
CA ASP A 92 -2.35 1.31 -1.45
C ASP A 92 -3.54 0.44 -1.87
N LEU A 93 -4.51 0.31 -0.97
CA LEU A 93 -5.69 -0.54 -1.16
C LEU A 93 -6.86 0.19 -1.84
N SER A 94 -6.70 1.45 -2.27
CA SER A 94 -7.77 2.26 -2.88
C SER A 94 -8.38 1.67 -4.15
N ARG A 95 -7.66 0.76 -4.84
CA ARG A 95 -8.15 0.07 -6.03
C ARG A 95 -8.91 -1.23 -5.74
N MET A 96 -8.97 -1.65 -4.46
CA MET A 96 -9.82 -2.73 -3.98
C MET A 96 -11.02 -2.12 -3.25
N ASN A 97 -11.97 -1.53 -3.99
CA ASN A 97 -13.07 -0.72 -3.46
C ASN A 97 -14.47 -1.24 -3.83
N ALA A 98 -14.61 -2.53 -4.11
CA ALA A 98 -15.91 -3.14 -4.41
C ALA A 98 -16.72 -3.45 -3.14
N VAL A 99 -18.04 -3.30 -3.26
CA VAL A 99 -19.03 -3.91 -2.36
C VAL A 99 -19.36 -5.30 -2.93
N LEU A 100 -19.00 -6.35 -2.18
CA LEU A 100 -19.11 -7.73 -2.65
C LEU A 100 -20.47 -8.36 -2.31
N ASP A 101 -21.04 -8.02 -1.15
CA ASP A 101 -22.35 -8.52 -0.72
C ASP A 101 -23.03 -7.56 0.27
N ILE A 102 -24.35 -7.49 0.21
CA ILE A 102 -25.19 -6.73 1.16
C ILE A 102 -26.35 -7.63 1.59
N ASN A 103 -26.33 -8.04 2.86
CA ASN A 103 -27.39 -8.80 3.48
C ASN A 103 -28.24 -7.88 4.37
N SER A 104 -29.38 -7.44 3.82
CA SER A 104 -30.30 -6.53 4.51
C SER A 104 -31.03 -7.17 5.68
N ARG A 105 -31.20 -8.49 5.68
CA ARG A 105 -31.86 -9.23 6.76
C ARG A 105 -31.01 -9.27 8.02
N ASP A 106 -29.71 -9.52 7.83
CA ASP A 106 -28.75 -9.67 8.92
C ASP A 106 -27.96 -8.37 9.21
N MET A 107 -28.23 -7.31 8.44
CA MET A 107 -27.56 -6.00 8.52
C MET A 107 -26.03 -6.09 8.38
N THR A 108 -25.55 -6.93 7.46
CA THR A 108 -24.12 -7.10 7.19
C THR A 108 -23.75 -6.70 5.76
N ALA A 109 -22.52 -6.25 5.58
CA ALA A 109 -21.92 -5.95 4.29
C ALA A 109 -20.55 -6.61 4.19
N THR A 110 -20.26 -7.21 3.03
CA THR A 110 -18.91 -7.67 2.69
C THR A 110 -18.32 -6.68 1.69
N VAL A 111 -17.19 -6.08 2.03
CA VAL A 111 -16.54 -5.04 1.23
C VAL A 111 -15.05 -5.30 1.12
N GLU A 112 -14.46 -4.82 0.03
CA GLU A 112 -13.02 -4.72 -0.11
C GLU A 112 -12.45 -3.58 0.76
N PRO A 113 -11.16 -3.62 1.15
CA PRO A 113 -10.59 -2.70 2.14
C PRO A 113 -10.50 -1.24 1.70
N GLY A 114 -10.55 -0.97 0.40
CA GLY A 114 -10.51 0.37 -0.19
C GLY A 114 -11.88 1.07 -0.26
N VAL A 115 -12.96 0.44 0.22
CA VAL A 115 -14.27 1.11 0.31
C VAL A 115 -14.20 2.26 1.32
N THR A 116 -14.46 3.48 0.84
CA THR A 116 -14.51 4.70 1.66
C THR A 116 -15.95 5.17 1.86
N ARG A 117 -16.13 6.24 2.66
CA ARG A 117 -17.44 6.86 2.92
C ARG A 117 -17.84 7.96 1.92
N THR A 118 -17.03 8.18 0.88
CA THR A 118 -17.09 9.37 0.00
C THR A 118 -17.36 9.02 -1.44
#